data_AF-A0AB35MUR9-F1
#
_entry.id   AF-A0AB35MUR9-F1
#
_cell.length_a   1.000
_cell.length_b   1.000
_cell.length_c   1.000
_cell.angle_alpha   90.00
_cell.angle_beta   90.00
_cell.angle_gamma   90.00
#
_symmetry.space_group_name_H-M   'P 1'
#
loop_
_entity.id
_entity.type
_entity.pdbx_description
1 polymer ?
#
loop_
_entity_poly.entity_id
_entity_poly.type
_entity_poly.pdbx_seq_one_letter_code
_entity_poly.pdbx_strand_id
1 'polypeptide(L)'
;MAKKVQKSQNQIQALNLRRNRGLAEAQSNNPGFDCQGIVGQFVGYYLRCEVFATKLQNFYQTDKEYKQTKLNTKALTEALIHFNIHFDNDVLLKLFQGGEGKRGTKSARQLRNGYLHQLSNSDRKEIEVNGQWLVSEMKKVLTLRIKT
;
A
#
# COMPACT_ATOMS: atom_id res chain seq x y z
N MET A 1 20.32 16.82 24.49
CA MET A 1 20.26 15.91 23.32
C MET A 1 20.28 14.48 23.83
N ALA A 2 19.20 13.71 23.70
CA ALA A 2 19.17 12.32 24.14
C ALA A 2 20.03 11.46 23.20
N LYS A 3 21.01 10.72 23.74
CA LYS A 3 21.79 9.75 22.96
C LYS A 3 20.83 8.70 22.39
N LYS A 4 20.81 8.56 21.06
CA LYS A 4 20.07 7.50 20.38
C LYS A 4 20.69 6.16 20.79
N VAL A 5 19.98 5.37 21.60
CA VAL A 5 20.45 4.03 21.98
C VAL A 5 20.45 3.18 20.71
N GLN A 6 21.63 2.78 20.26
CA GLN A 6 21.78 1.94 19.07
C GLN A 6 21.25 0.55 19.40
N LYS A 7 20.18 0.13 18.71
CA LYS A 7 19.58 -1.18 18.90
C LYS A 7 20.59 -2.25 18.50
N SER A 8 20.68 -3.33 19.28
CA SER A 8 21.46 -4.51 18.89
C SER A 8 20.86 -5.16 17.66
N GLN A 9 21.64 -5.97 16.93
CA GLN A 9 21.14 -6.72 15.78
C GLN A 9 19.90 -7.55 16.16
N ASN A 10 19.95 -8.26 17.28
CA ASN A 10 18.81 -9.05 17.78
C ASN A 10 17.56 -8.21 18.03
N GLN A 11 17.70 -6.99 18.53
CA GLN A 11 16.58 -6.06 18.72
C GLN A 11 15.99 -5.57 17.39
N ILE A 12 16.84 -5.33 16.38
CA ILE A 12 16.40 -4.96 15.03
C ILE A 12 15.64 -6.13 14.38
N GLN A 13 16.16 -7.35 14.48
CA GLN A 13 15.50 -8.54 13.95
C GLN A 13 14.15 -8.80 14.60
N ALA A 14 14.08 -8.74 15.93
CA ALA A 14 12.83 -8.90 16.68
C ALA A 14 11.80 -7.84 16.28
N LEU A 15 12.24 -6.58 16.08
CA LEU A 15 11.37 -5.50 15.62
C LEU A 15 10.87 -5.74 14.20
N ASN A 16 11.73 -6.17 13.27
CA ASN A 16 11.35 -6.45 11.90
C ASN A 16 10.39 -7.65 11.80
N LEU A 17 10.57 -8.68 12.64
CA LEU A 17 9.62 -9.78 12.78
C LEU A 17 8.23 -9.27 13.22
N ARG A 18 8.17 -8.41 14.23
CA ARG A 18 6.90 -7.80 14.69
C ARG A 18 6.24 -6.98 13.58
N ARG A 19 7.02 -6.19 12.84
CA ARG A 19 6.53 -5.40 11.70
C ARG A 19 5.97 -6.29 10.60
N ASN A 20 6.70 -7.34 10.22
CA ASN A 20 6.25 -8.30 9.21
C ASN A 20 4.97 -9.02 9.60
N ARG A 21 4.73 -9.31 10.89
CA ARG A 21 3.42 -9.80 11.37
C ARG A 21 2.32 -8.79 11.09
N GLY A 22 2.55 -7.51 11.44
CA GLY A 22 1.61 -6.43 11.15
C GLY A 22 1.32 -6.25 9.66
N LEU A 23 2.32 -6.45 8.78
CA LEU A 23 2.14 -6.44 7.33
C LEU A 23 1.37 -7.67 6.83
N ALA A 24 1.62 -8.86 7.40
CA ALA A 24 0.94 -10.09 7.04
C ALA A 24 -0.56 -10.08 7.40
N GLU A 25 -0.96 -9.34 8.44
CA GLU A 25 -2.38 -9.10 8.75
C GLU A 25 -3.11 -8.42 7.59
N ALA A 26 -2.50 -7.42 6.93
CA ALA A 26 -3.11 -6.77 5.78
C ALA A 26 -3.25 -7.73 4.58
N GLN A 27 -2.34 -8.71 4.47
CA GLN A 27 -2.48 -9.78 3.48
C GLN A 27 -3.58 -10.78 3.86
N SER A 28 -3.85 -11.07 5.12
CA SER A 28 -4.83 -12.09 5.51
C SER A 28 -6.26 -11.56 5.67
N ASN A 29 -6.43 -10.27 5.96
CA ASN A 29 -7.72 -9.62 6.17
C ASN A 29 -8.46 -9.38 4.83
N ASN A 30 -9.04 -10.43 4.25
CA ASN A 30 -9.88 -10.31 3.07
C ASN A 30 -11.29 -9.81 3.46
N PRO A 31 -11.75 -8.65 2.95
CA PRO A 31 -13.10 -8.15 3.20
C PRO A 31 -14.21 -8.91 2.46
N GLY A 32 -13.88 -9.85 1.56
CA GLY A 32 -14.87 -10.75 0.94
C GLY A 32 -15.63 -10.17 -0.25
N PHE A 33 -15.08 -9.16 -0.94
CA PHE A 33 -15.71 -8.56 -2.12
C PHE A 33 -15.57 -9.40 -3.42
N ASP A 34 -14.86 -10.52 -3.37
CA ASP A 34 -14.47 -11.29 -4.56
C ASP A 34 -15.66 -11.81 -5.39
N CYS A 35 -16.85 -11.96 -4.79
CA CYS A 35 -18.08 -12.38 -5.47
C CYS A 35 -18.61 -11.36 -6.49
N GLN A 36 -18.14 -10.10 -6.47
CA GLN A 36 -18.55 -9.04 -7.39
C GLN A 36 -17.65 -8.96 -8.64
N GLY A 37 -17.01 -10.07 -9.01
CA GLY A 37 -16.10 -10.13 -10.15
C GLY A 37 -14.87 -9.25 -9.98
N ILE A 38 -14.32 -8.77 -11.11
CA ILE A 38 -13.03 -8.04 -11.11
C ILE A 38 -13.09 -6.72 -10.33
N VAL A 39 -14.24 -6.04 -10.34
CA VAL A 39 -14.44 -4.79 -9.59
C VAL A 39 -14.39 -5.05 -8.08
N GLY A 40 -15.05 -6.13 -7.63
CA GLY A 40 -15.00 -6.57 -6.24
C GLY A 40 -13.60 -6.94 -5.78
N GLN A 41 -12.89 -7.75 -6.58
CA GLN A 41 -11.50 -8.10 -6.32
C GLN A 41 -10.61 -6.85 -6.24
N PHE A 42 -10.75 -5.93 -7.20
CA PHE A 42 -10.02 -4.66 -7.20
C PHE A 42 -10.21 -3.89 -5.89
N VAL A 43 -11.45 -3.71 -5.43
CA VAL A 43 -11.75 -3.01 -4.18
C VAL A 43 -11.14 -3.75 -3.00
N GLY A 44 -11.34 -5.07 -2.90
CA GLY A 44 -10.82 -5.89 -1.80
C GLY A 44 -9.30 -5.83 -1.68
N TYR A 45 -8.59 -5.99 -2.79
CA TYR A 45 -7.14 -5.89 -2.83
C TYR A 45 -6.65 -4.46 -2.56
N TYR A 46 -7.31 -3.43 -3.08
CA TYR A 46 -6.90 -2.05 -2.84
C TYR A 46 -7.00 -1.67 -1.37
N LEU A 47 -8.09 -2.03 -0.67
CA LEU A 47 -8.24 -1.75 0.76
C LEU A 47 -7.13 -2.40 1.59
N ARG A 48 -6.78 -3.65 1.27
CA ARG A 48 -5.67 -4.36 1.91
C ARG A 48 -4.33 -3.68 1.65
N CYS A 49 -4.09 -3.26 0.41
CA CYS A 49 -2.90 -2.50 0.03
C CYS A 49 -2.81 -1.15 0.76
N GLU A 50 -3.94 -0.44 0.93
CA GLU A 50 -3.98 0.84 1.66
C GLU A 50 -3.60 0.65 3.14
N VAL A 51 -4.11 -0.40 3.79
CA VAL A 51 -3.72 -0.78 5.16
C VAL A 51 -2.23 -1.16 5.23
N PHE A 52 -1.77 -2.01 4.30
CA PHE A 52 -0.35 -2.42 4.21
C PHE A 52 0.57 -1.21 4.08
N ALA A 53 0.31 -0.35 3.10
CA ALA A 53 1.14 0.80 2.78
C ALA A 53 1.15 1.82 3.92
N THR A 54 0.00 2.04 4.56
CA THR A 54 -0.09 2.91 5.75
C THR A 54 0.74 2.37 6.91
N LYS A 55 0.68 1.06 7.20
CA LYS A 55 1.52 0.44 8.24
C LYS A 55 3.01 0.60 7.94
N LEU A 56 3.42 0.32 6.69
CA LEU A 56 4.82 0.45 6.27
C LEU A 56 5.32 1.89 6.42
N GLN A 57 4.54 2.86 5.95
CA GLN A 57 4.84 4.29 6.09
C GLN A 57 4.95 4.69 7.57
N ASN A 58 4.02 4.24 8.41
CA ASN A 58 4.04 4.55 9.85
C ASN A 58 5.26 3.95 10.56
N PHE A 59 5.71 2.75 10.19
CA PHE A 59 6.94 2.17 10.74
C PHE A 59 8.16 3.02 10.41
N TYR A 60 8.27 3.48 9.17
CA TYR A 60 9.33 4.39 8.73
C TYR A 60 9.27 5.72 9.49
N GLN A 61 8.10 6.34 9.56
CA GLN A 61 7.90 7.61 10.28
C GLN A 61 8.24 7.48 11.76
N THR A 62 7.91 6.34 12.38
CA THR A 62 8.28 6.04 13.77
C THR A 62 9.80 5.92 13.94
N ASP A 63 10.50 5.23 13.02
CA ASP A 63 11.98 5.10 13.07
C ASP A 63 12.69 6.46 12.88
N LYS A 64 12.07 7.37 12.14
CA LYS A 64 12.59 8.72 11.89
C LYS A 64 12.08 9.77 12.87
N GLU A 65 11.21 9.38 13.82
CA GLU A 65 10.57 10.29 14.78
C GLU A 65 9.75 11.40 14.08
N TYR A 66 9.21 11.10 12.91
CA TYR A 66 8.34 12.01 12.16
C TYR A 66 6.89 11.91 12.64
N LYS A 67 6.16 13.02 12.53
CA LYS A 67 4.72 13.02 12.73
C LYS A 67 4.06 12.11 11.69
N GLN A 68 3.12 11.28 12.13
CA GLN A 68 2.36 10.43 11.22
C GLN A 68 1.53 11.26 10.26
N THR A 69 1.57 10.91 8.98
CA THR A 69 0.83 11.60 7.92
C THR A 69 -0.06 10.63 7.15
N LYS A 70 -1.01 11.17 6.38
CA LYS A 70 -1.82 10.35 5.47
C LYS A 70 -0.93 9.66 4.42
N LEU A 71 -1.38 8.51 3.95
CA LEU A 71 -0.69 7.76 2.91
C LEU A 71 -0.43 8.65 1.68
N ASN A 72 0.84 8.75 1.29
CA ASN A 72 1.28 9.45 0.09
C ASN A 72 2.49 8.72 -0.52
N THR A 73 2.66 8.86 -1.84
CA THR A 73 3.67 8.11 -2.59
C THR A 73 5.09 8.47 -2.17
N LYS A 74 5.38 9.74 -1.89
CA LYS A 74 6.72 10.18 -1.46
C LYS A 74 7.18 9.47 -0.18
N ALA A 75 6.39 9.56 0.89
CA ALA A 75 6.74 8.93 2.17
C ALA A 75 6.73 7.39 2.07
N LEU A 76 5.88 6.81 1.21
CA LEU A 76 5.87 5.38 0.96
C LEU A 76 7.14 4.92 0.22
N THR A 77 7.62 5.67 -0.78
CA THR A 77 8.89 5.41 -1.47
C THR A 77 10.06 5.48 -0.49
N GLU A 78 10.10 6.51 0.37
CA GLU A 78 11.13 6.63 1.42
C GLU A 78 11.08 5.45 2.41
N ALA A 79 9.88 4.97 2.75
CA ALA A 79 9.72 3.80 3.60
C ALA A 79 10.24 2.51 2.95
N LEU A 80 9.94 2.29 1.66
CA LEU A 80 10.45 1.14 0.91
C LEU A 80 11.99 1.12 0.90
N ILE A 81 12.61 2.28 0.61
CA ILE A 81 14.07 2.44 0.62
C ILE A 81 14.64 2.17 2.02
N HIS A 82 14.04 2.76 3.07
CA HIS A 82 14.48 2.58 4.46
C HIS A 82 14.48 1.12 4.89
N PHE A 83 13.52 0.32 4.41
CA PHE A 83 13.43 -1.12 4.71
C PHE A 83 14.13 -2.02 3.68
N ASN A 84 14.87 -1.45 2.72
CA ASN A 84 15.54 -2.17 1.64
C ASN A 84 14.60 -3.08 0.85
N ILE A 85 13.37 -2.62 0.62
CA ILE A 85 12.34 -3.29 -0.17
C ILE A 85 12.37 -2.70 -1.57
N HIS A 86 12.64 -3.55 -2.56
CA HIS A 86 12.65 -3.16 -3.97
C HIS A 86 11.24 -3.31 -4.55
N PHE A 87 10.73 -2.23 -5.12
CA PHE A 87 9.45 -2.21 -5.83
C PHE A 87 9.50 -1.15 -6.92
N ASP A 88 8.85 -1.44 -8.05
CA ASP A 88 8.82 -0.53 -9.19
C ASP A 88 8.08 0.77 -8.82
N ASN A 89 8.76 1.92 -9.02
CA ASN A 89 8.22 3.23 -8.65
C ASN A 89 7.06 3.65 -9.56
N ASP A 90 7.07 3.30 -10.84
CA ASP A 90 5.98 3.63 -11.76
C ASP A 90 4.72 2.83 -11.38
N VAL A 91 4.89 1.56 -10.99
CA VAL A 91 3.81 0.75 -10.44
C VAL A 91 3.31 1.35 -9.12
N LEU A 92 4.21 1.80 -8.24
CA LEU A 92 3.82 2.43 -6.97
C LEU A 92 2.95 3.67 -7.19
N LEU A 93 3.33 4.53 -8.12
CA LEU A 93 2.54 5.70 -8.51
C LEU A 93 1.19 5.27 -9.09
N LYS A 94 1.19 4.29 -10.00
CA LYS A 94 -0.03 3.78 -10.62
C LYS A 94 -1.00 3.15 -9.61
N LEU A 95 -0.52 2.68 -8.46
CA LEU A 95 -1.37 2.17 -7.38
C LEU A 95 -1.83 3.27 -6.42
N PHE A 96 -0.92 4.10 -5.91
CA PHE A 96 -1.19 4.93 -4.71
C PHE A 96 -1.27 6.44 -4.96
N GLN A 97 -1.00 6.92 -6.17
CA GLN A 97 -1.08 8.35 -6.49
C GLN A 97 -2.49 8.89 -6.24
N GLY A 98 -2.60 9.97 -5.46
CA GLY A 98 -3.87 10.65 -5.18
C GLY A 98 -4.15 11.82 -6.13
N GLY A 99 -5.11 12.66 -5.76
CA GLY A 99 -5.50 13.85 -6.53
C GLY A 99 -6.41 13.51 -7.72
N GLU A 100 -6.59 14.46 -8.63
CA GLU A 100 -7.35 14.26 -9.86
C GLU A 100 -6.54 13.48 -10.90
N GLY A 101 -7.22 12.62 -11.66
CA GLY A 101 -6.60 11.81 -12.70
C GLY A 101 -7.37 11.92 -14.00
N LYS A 102 -6.65 11.95 -15.13
CA LYS A 102 -7.27 11.93 -16.46
C LYS A 102 -7.78 10.53 -16.77
N ARG A 103 -8.90 10.46 -17.49
CA ARG A 103 -9.49 9.21 -17.97
C ARG A 103 -8.43 8.35 -18.68
N GLY A 104 -8.38 7.05 -18.37
CA GLY A 104 -7.41 6.10 -18.94
C GLY A 104 -6.03 6.11 -18.29
N THR A 105 -5.68 7.15 -17.53
CA THR A 105 -4.39 7.21 -16.81
C THR A 105 -4.53 7.20 -15.30
N LYS A 106 -5.76 7.11 -14.77
CA LYS A 106 -6.04 7.10 -13.33
C LYS A 106 -5.27 6.00 -12.58
N SER A 107 -4.85 6.31 -11.36
CA SER A 107 -4.27 5.34 -10.43
C SER A 107 -5.36 4.45 -9.80
N ALA A 108 -4.96 3.35 -9.17
CA ALA A 108 -5.91 2.52 -8.39
C ALA A 108 -6.60 3.34 -7.29
N ARG A 109 -5.88 4.23 -6.60
CA ARG A 109 -6.46 5.13 -5.60
C ARG A 109 -7.53 6.05 -6.17
N GLN A 110 -7.27 6.63 -7.34
CA GLN A 110 -8.21 7.53 -8.01
C GLN A 110 -9.46 6.78 -8.48
N LEU A 111 -9.28 5.62 -9.12
CA LEU A 111 -10.36 4.74 -9.54
C LEU A 111 -11.21 4.30 -8.35
N ARG A 112 -10.58 3.85 -7.27
CA ARG A 112 -11.26 3.48 -6.02
C ARG A 112 -12.06 4.65 -5.45
N ASN A 113 -11.49 5.85 -5.43
CA ASN A 113 -12.19 7.01 -4.91
C ASN A 113 -13.41 7.38 -5.75
N GLY A 114 -13.28 7.39 -7.08
CA GLY A 114 -14.42 7.65 -7.98
C GLY A 114 -15.50 6.57 -7.86
N TYR A 115 -15.10 5.30 -7.79
CA TYR A 115 -16.06 4.20 -7.67
C TYR A 115 -16.76 4.16 -6.31
N LEU A 116 -16.03 4.18 -5.19
CA LEU A 116 -16.63 4.00 -3.86
C LEU A 116 -17.31 5.27 -3.32
N HIS A 117 -16.76 6.46 -3.60
CA HIS A 117 -17.30 7.71 -3.02
C HIS A 117 -18.27 8.43 -3.94
N GLN A 118 -18.16 8.23 -5.25
CA GLN A 118 -18.97 8.95 -6.24
C GLN A 118 -19.84 8.01 -7.09
N LEU A 119 -19.74 6.69 -6.89
CA LEU A 119 -20.46 5.67 -7.68
C LEU A 119 -20.26 5.88 -9.20
N SER A 120 -19.06 6.31 -9.57
CA SER A 120 -18.72 6.68 -10.95
C SER A 120 -18.71 5.46 -11.88
N ASN A 121 -19.66 5.44 -12.81
CA ASN A 121 -19.74 4.39 -13.84
C ASN A 121 -18.54 4.39 -14.79
N SER A 122 -17.91 5.54 -15.03
CA SER A 122 -16.72 5.61 -15.88
C SER A 122 -15.51 4.98 -15.19
N ASP A 123 -15.34 5.23 -13.89
CA ASP A 123 -14.27 4.61 -13.10
C ASP A 123 -14.49 3.11 -12.92
N ARG A 124 -15.74 2.67 -12.73
CA ARG A 124 -16.09 1.25 -12.75
C ARG A 124 -15.65 0.59 -14.06
N LYS A 125 -15.95 1.19 -15.21
CA LYS A 125 -15.53 0.65 -16.52
C LYS A 125 -14.01 0.60 -16.67
N GLU A 126 -13.28 1.60 -16.18
CA GLU A 126 -11.82 1.57 -16.19
C GLU A 126 -11.25 0.48 -15.29
N ILE A 127 -11.90 0.19 -14.16
CA ILE A 127 -11.57 -0.97 -13.32
C ILE A 127 -11.90 -2.28 -14.03
N GLU A 128 -13.01 -2.38 -14.75
CA GLU A 128 -13.34 -3.60 -15.52
C GLU A 128 -12.29 -3.88 -16.62
N VAL A 129 -11.77 -2.84 -17.26
CA VAL A 129 -10.73 -2.96 -18.31
C VAL A 129 -9.34 -3.27 -17.72
N ASN A 130 -8.90 -2.53 -16.70
CA ASN A 130 -7.53 -2.59 -16.20
C ASN A 130 -7.37 -3.40 -14.91
N GLY A 131 -8.50 -3.85 -14.32
CA GLY A 131 -8.55 -4.39 -12.97
C GLY A 131 -7.71 -5.64 -12.79
N GLN A 132 -7.60 -6.49 -13.82
CA GLN A 132 -6.79 -7.71 -13.75
C GLN A 132 -5.32 -7.39 -13.50
N TRP A 133 -4.77 -6.42 -14.24
CA TRP A 133 -3.40 -5.95 -14.06
C TRP A 133 -3.23 -5.27 -12.70
N LEU A 134 -4.15 -4.36 -12.34
CA LEU A 134 -4.11 -3.64 -11.05
C LEU A 134 -4.15 -4.61 -9.85
N VAL A 135 -5.02 -5.62 -9.89
CA VAL A 135 -5.12 -6.68 -8.87
C VAL A 135 -3.83 -7.49 -8.79
N SER A 136 -3.23 -7.83 -9.93
CA SER A 136 -1.95 -8.54 -9.96
C SER A 136 -0.83 -7.74 -9.27
N GLU A 137 -0.69 -6.45 -9.58
CA GLU A 137 0.31 -5.59 -8.94
C GLU A 137 0.02 -5.40 -7.44
N MET A 138 -1.24 -5.25 -7.05
CA MET A 138 -1.63 -5.18 -5.64
C MET A 138 -1.30 -6.47 -4.88
N LYS A 139 -1.48 -7.65 -5.50
CA LYS A 139 -1.05 -8.92 -4.90
C LYS A 139 0.46 -8.93 -4.62
N LYS A 140 1.29 -8.41 -5.54
CA LYS A 140 2.74 -8.29 -5.34
C LYS A 140 3.08 -7.34 -4.18
N VAL A 141 2.39 -6.21 -4.05
CA VAL A 141 2.60 -5.30 -2.91
C VAL A 141 2.38 -6.04 -1.59
N LEU A 142 1.31 -6.83 -1.49
CA LEU A 142 0.97 -7.54 -0.25
C LEU A 142 1.96 -8.64 0.14
N THR A 143 2.82 -9.11 -0.78
CA THR A 143 3.86 -10.10 -0.47
C THR A 143 5.19 -9.49 -0.01
N LEU A 144 5.35 -8.16 -0.11
CA LEU A 144 6.58 -7.47 0.30
C LEU A 144 6.85 -7.61 1.80
N ARG A 145 8.11 -7.80 2.18
CA ARG A 145 8.54 -7.99 3.57
C ARG A 145 9.83 -7.25 3.88
N ILE A 146 9.97 -6.84 5.13
CA ILE A 146 11.18 -6.25 5.68
C ILE A 146 12.17 -7.39 5.96
N LYS A 147 13.44 -7.24 5.56
CA LYS A 147 14.47 -8.24 5.86
C LYS A 147 14.69 -8.37 7.37
N THR A 148 14.75 -9.61 7.85
CA THR A 148 15.06 -9.98 9.23
C THR A 148 16.46 -10.58 9.30
#